data_AF-A0A961I505-F1
#
_entry.id   AF-A0A961I505-F1
#
_cell.length_a   1.000
_cell.length_b   1.000
_cell.length_c   1.000
_cell.angle_alpha   90.00
_cell.angle_beta   90.00
_cell.angle_gamma   90.00
#
_symmetry.space_group_name_H-M   'P 1'
#
loop_
_entity.id
_entity.type
_entity.pdbx_description
1 polymer ?
#
loop_
_entity_poly.entity_id
_entity_poly.type
_entity_poly.pdbx_seq_one_letter_code
_entity_poly.pdbx_strand_id
1 'polypeptide(L)'
;MSRAEYMREYRARRKQRGEPVPRGSKSASGRGVTKWRNGRFIAWDGEGVDTGRKIDAATNEHRMTLFANSDGVSVYDAAGLHTATLLDMFLSSAASNPTAIHVIYSGGYDFIHALHDLSFTELQTLAKTGEVSYRHYTIKYIPRKSFYVRNDRTRNAVTIWDVIGFFQSSFVVTIEKWLGADYADLPMIEAGKLQRSHFAGQSLDYIREYNDAELRALVLICER
;
A
#
# COMPACT_ATOMS: atom_id res chain seq x y z
N MET A 1 48.88 -7.95 -29.11
CA MET A 1 48.07 -6.76 -28.77
C MET A 1 47.38 -7.02 -27.45
N SER A 2 47.68 -6.22 -26.42
CA SER A 2 47.07 -6.36 -25.10
C SER A 2 45.61 -5.91 -25.09
N ARG A 3 44.82 -6.35 -24.10
CA ARG A 3 43.44 -5.89 -23.91
C ARG A 3 43.35 -4.37 -23.79
N ALA A 4 44.36 -3.73 -23.18
CA ALA A 4 44.43 -2.28 -23.04
C ALA A 4 44.62 -1.59 -24.40
N GLU A 5 45.50 -2.13 -25.25
CA GLU A 5 45.73 -1.61 -26.61
C GLU A 5 44.51 -1.80 -27.50
N TYR A 6 43.87 -2.98 -27.45
CA TYR A 6 42.63 -3.26 -28.16
C TYR A 6 41.52 -2.28 -27.77
N MET A 7 41.34 -2.02 -26.47
CA MET A 7 40.32 -1.09 -25.99
C MET A 7 40.61 0.37 -26.36
N ARG A 8 41.89 0.74 -26.45
CA ARG A 8 42.32 2.07 -26.89
C ARG A 8 42.01 2.28 -28.37
N GLU A 9 42.33 1.30 -29.22
CA GLU A 9 41.97 1.34 -30.65
C GLU A 9 40.46 1.31 -30.87
N TYR A 10 39.74 0.45 -30.15
CA TYR A 10 38.29 0.35 -30.24
C TYR A 10 37.59 1.68 -29.96
N ARG A 11 38.03 2.40 -28.91
CA ARG A 11 37.51 3.74 -28.57
C ARG A 11 37.86 4.79 -29.62
N ALA A 12 39.07 4.75 -30.18
CA ALA A 12 39.49 5.68 -31.21
C ALA A 12 38.67 5.54 -32.51
N ARG A 13 38.42 4.30 -32.95
CA ARG A 13 37.61 4.00 -34.15
C ARG A 13 36.15 4.44 -33.98
N ARG A 14 35.56 4.27 -32.80
CA ARG A 14 34.18 4.72 -32.52
C ARG A 14 34.03 6.24 -32.47
N LYS A 15 35.02 6.95 -31.93
CA LYS A 15 35.05 8.42 -31.92
C LYS A 15 35.08 9.01 -33.34
N GLN A 16 35.81 8.38 -34.26
CA GLN A 16 35.82 8.77 -35.69
C GLN A 16 34.47 8.53 -36.38
N ARG A 17 33.67 7.57 -35.90
CA ARG A 17 32.34 7.22 -36.45
C ARG A 17 31.18 8.01 -35.83
N GLY A 18 31.45 8.93 -34.90
CA GLY A 18 30.39 9.70 -34.22
C GLY A 18 29.48 8.86 -33.31
N GLU A 19 29.87 7.64 -32.96
CA GLU A 19 29.04 6.76 -32.14
C GLU A 19 29.11 7.15 -30.65
N PRO A 20 27.97 7.15 -29.92
CA PRO A 20 27.96 7.46 -28.50
C PRO A 20 28.80 6.45 -27.72
N VAL A 21 29.76 6.97 -26.94
CA VAL A 21 30.60 6.15 -26.05
C VAL A 21 29.73 5.59 -24.92
N PRO A 22 29.68 4.26 -24.71
CA PRO A 22 28.97 3.70 -23.57
C PRO A 22 29.52 4.31 -22.29
N ARG A 23 28.67 5.03 -21.55
CA ARG A 23 29.03 5.52 -20.21
C ARG A 23 29.40 4.28 -19.40
N GLY A 24 30.63 4.24 -18.91
CA GLY A 24 31.08 3.17 -18.02
C GLY A 24 30.06 2.99 -16.91
N SER A 25 29.55 1.77 -16.76
CA SER A 25 28.70 1.44 -15.63
C SER A 25 29.48 1.80 -14.37
N LYS A 26 28.92 2.68 -13.54
CA LYS A 26 29.47 2.91 -12.21
C LYS A 26 29.50 1.54 -11.54
N SER A 27 30.70 1.11 -11.19
CA SER A 27 30.95 -0.09 -10.40
C SER A 27 29.99 -0.11 -9.23
N ALA A 28 29.26 -1.21 -9.09
CA ALA A 28 28.31 -1.43 -8.01
C ALA A 28 29.04 -1.29 -6.66
N SER A 29 28.90 -0.13 -6.02
CA SER A 29 29.13 0.01 -4.59
C SER A 29 28.24 -1.01 -3.90
N GLY A 30 28.82 -1.81 -2.99
CA GLY A 30 28.23 -3.01 -2.39
C GLY A 30 26.72 -2.94 -2.26
N ARG A 31 26.02 -3.85 -2.96
CA ARG A 31 24.58 -4.02 -2.80
C ARG A 31 24.32 -4.43 -1.36
N GLY A 32 24.04 -3.44 -0.49
CA GLY A 32 23.32 -3.68 0.74
C GLY A 32 22.12 -4.55 0.41
N VAL A 33 21.85 -5.53 1.26
CA VAL A 33 20.71 -6.43 1.07
C VAL A 33 19.47 -5.58 0.91
N THR A 34 18.85 -5.64 -0.28
CA THR A 34 17.66 -4.84 -0.55
C THR A 34 16.56 -5.31 0.39
N LYS A 35 15.68 -4.40 0.83
CA LYS A 35 14.52 -4.77 1.66
C LYS A 35 13.67 -5.88 1.03
N TRP A 36 13.71 -6.03 -0.29
CA TRP A 36 13.03 -7.10 -1.02
C TRP A 36 13.58 -8.51 -0.77
N ARG A 37 14.79 -8.64 -0.22
CA ARG A 37 15.41 -9.95 0.06
C ARG A 37 15.16 -10.42 1.49
N ASN A 38 15.02 -9.50 2.45
CA ASN A 38 14.94 -9.82 3.89
C ASN A 38 13.81 -9.06 4.62
N GLY A 39 13.01 -8.27 3.92
CA GLY A 39 11.95 -7.46 4.50
C GLY A 39 10.72 -8.31 4.75
N ARG A 40 10.20 -8.25 5.97
CA ARG A 40 8.90 -8.83 6.32
C ARG A 40 7.77 -8.00 5.72
N PHE A 41 6.61 -8.63 5.54
CA PHE A 41 5.41 -7.93 5.12
C PHE A 41 4.68 -7.31 6.33
N ILE A 42 4.12 -6.13 6.12
CA ILE A 42 3.13 -5.52 7.01
C ILE A 42 1.87 -5.30 6.18
N ALA A 43 0.85 -6.10 6.46
CA ALA A 43 -0.46 -5.97 5.84
C ALA A 43 -1.23 -4.79 6.46
N TRP A 44 -2.07 -4.15 5.66
CA TRP A 44 -2.99 -3.08 6.06
C TRP A 44 -4.39 -3.41 5.58
N ASP A 45 -5.40 -3.02 6.34
CA ASP A 45 -6.80 -3.15 5.99
C ASP A 45 -7.68 -2.23 6.85
N GLY A 46 -8.86 -1.88 6.35
CA GLY A 46 -9.77 -0.92 6.96
C GLY A 46 -11.22 -1.34 6.91
N GLU A 47 -11.98 -0.97 7.95
CA GLU A 47 -13.41 -1.21 8.02
C GLU A 47 -14.22 0.05 8.27
N GLY A 48 -15.38 0.12 7.62
CA GLY A 48 -16.26 1.28 7.67
C GLY A 48 -17.72 0.91 7.93
N VAL A 49 -18.49 1.93 8.29
CA VAL A 49 -19.92 1.82 8.55
C VAL A 49 -20.70 2.81 7.72
N ASP A 50 -21.87 2.38 7.25
CA ASP A 50 -22.88 3.27 6.70
C ASP A 50 -23.51 4.05 7.85
N THR A 51 -23.34 5.37 7.85
CA THR A 51 -23.89 6.21 8.94
C THR A 51 -25.37 6.54 8.77
N GLY A 52 -25.97 6.15 7.64
CA GLY A 52 -27.34 6.52 7.26
C GLY A 52 -27.57 8.03 7.07
N ARG A 53 -26.55 8.87 7.27
CA ARG A 53 -26.58 10.31 6.97
C ARG A 53 -26.55 10.49 5.47
N LYS A 54 -27.52 11.21 4.93
CA LYS A 54 -27.55 11.55 3.52
C LYS A 54 -26.61 12.70 3.22
N ILE A 55 -25.58 12.49 2.39
CA ILE A 55 -24.72 13.59 1.90
C ILE A 55 -25.48 14.37 0.82
N ASP A 56 -26.23 13.66 0.00
CA ASP A 56 -27.24 14.19 -0.92
C ASP A 56 -28.50 13.31 -0.87
N ALA A 57 -29.57 13.70 -1.58
CA ALA A 57 -30.84 12.96 -1.56
C ALA A 57 -30.72 11.47 -1.93
N ALA A 58 -29.61 11.06 -2.56
CA ALA A 58 -29.38 9.73 -3.13
C ALA A 58 -28.28 8.90 -2.44
N THR A 59 -27.43 9.46 -1.57
CA THR A 59 -26.25 8.76 -1.04
C THR A 59 -26.12 8.82 0.48
N ASN A 60 -25.94 7.65 1.10
CA ASN A 60 -25.54 7.55 2.50
C ASN A 60 -24.03 7.83 2.63
N GLU A 61 -23.65 8.54 3.68
CA GLU A 61 -22.27 8.78 4.06
C GLU A 61 -21.68 7.49 4.66
N HIS A 62 -20.72 6.92 3.94
CA HIS A 62 -19.92 5.80 4.42
C HIS A 62 -18.64 6.32 5.07
N ARG A 63 -18.31 5.86 6.27
CA ARG A 63 -17.13 6.31 7.02
C ARG A 63 -16.26 5.12 7.40
N MET A 64 -14.97 5.20 7.11
CA MET A 64 -13.99 4.28 7.68
C MET A 64 -13.84 4.58 9.17
N THR A 65 -14.08 3.60 10.02
CA THR A 65 -14.07 3.74 11.48
C THR A 65 -12.97 2.93 12.14
N LEU A 66 -12.48 1.88 11.48
CA LEU A 66 -11.34 1.07 11.91
C LEU A 66 -10.30 1.05 10.79
N PHE A 67 -9.04 1.17 11.18
CA PHE A 67 -7.92 0.91 10.28
C PHE A 67 -6.77 0.29 11.05
N ALA A 68 -6.20 -0.80 10.55
CA ALA A 68 -5.21 -1.57 11.28
C ALA A 68 -4.11 -2.14 10.38
N ASN A 69 -3.07 -2.67 11.02
CA ASN A 69 -2.02 -3.44 10.37
C ASN A 69 -1.67 -4.73 11.11
N SER A 70 -0.96 -5.63 10.42
CA SER A 70 -0.59 -6.95 10.96
C SER A 70 0.41 -6.94 12.12
N ASP A 71 0.90 -5.77 12.54
CA ASP A 71 1.72 -5.62 13.76
C ASP A 71 0.85 -5.33 15.00
N GLY A 72 -0.47 -5.30 14.85
CA GLY A 72 -1.40 -4.95 15.92
C GLY A 72 -1.55 -3.44 16.15
N VAL A 73 -0.97 -2.59 15.28
CA VAL A 73 -1.28 -1.16 15.32
C VAL A 73 -2.66 -0.96 14.72
N SER A 74 -3.58 -0.37 15.49
CA SER A 74 -4.93 -0.04 15.03
C SER A 74 -5.35 1.34 15.51
N VAL A 75 -6.25 1.96 14.75
CA VAL A 75 -6.98 3.16 15.17
C VAL A 75 -8.46 2.94 14.94
N TYR A 76 -9.26 3.35 15.92
CA TYR A 76 -10.71 3.30 15.85
C TYR A 76 -11.31 4.65 16.22
N ASP A 77 -12.23 5.14 15.40
CA ASP A 77 -13.08 6.29 15.71
C ASP A 77 -14.49 6.06 15.14
N ALA A 78 -15.48 6.00 16.03
CA ALA A 78 -16.88 5.85 15.64
C ALA A 78 -17.39 7.04 14.79
N ALA A 79 -16.77 8.21 14.94
CA ALA A 79 -17.09 9.39 14.13
C ALA A 79 -16.46 9.33 12.73
N GLY A 80 -15.52 8.42 12.49
CA GLY A 80 -14.79 8.26 11.24
C GLY A 80 -13.35 8.77 11.33
N LEU A 81 -12.46 8.12 10.58
CA LEU A 81 -11.03 8.40 10.58
C LEU A 81 -10.68 9.54 9.61
N HIS A 82 -9.88 10.48 10.10
CA HIS A 82 -9.37 11.60 9.32
C HIS A 82 -8.13 11.22 8.50
N THR A 83 -7.93 11.93 7.37
CA THR A 83 -6.77 11.75 6.49
C THR A 83 -5.46 11.81 7.26
N ALA A 84 -5.26 12.85 8.09
CA ALA A 84 -4.01 13.03 8.82
C ALA A 84 -3.67 11.83 9.74
N THR A 85 -4.68 11.27 10.42
CA THR A 85 -4.53 10.11 11.30
C THR A 85 -3.97 8.90 10.55
N LEU A 86 -4.50 8.64 9.34
CA LEU A 86 -4.09 7.51 8.52
C LEU A 86 -2.70 7.71 7.94
N LEU A 87 -2.40 8.91 7.43
CA LEU A 87 -1.08 9.25 6.90
C LEU A 87 0.00 9.13 7.99
N ASP A 88 -0.27 9.63 9.20
CA ASP A 88 0.66 9.53 10.33
C ASP A 88 0.86 8.08 10.79
N MET A 89 -0.20 7.26 10.77
CA MET A 89 -0.11 5.84 11.10
C MET A 89 0.79 5.08 10.10
N PHE A 90 0.64 5.32 8.80
CA PHE A 90 1.51 4.72 7.78
C PHE A 90 2.97 5.09 8.00
N LEU A 91 3.23 6.38 8.22
CA LEU A 91 4.58 6.90 8.40
C LEU A 91 5.23 6.40 9.70
N SER A 92 4.46 6.31 10.79
CA SER A 92 4.94 5.82 12.09
C SER A 92 5.28 4.33 12.03
N SER A 93 4.45 3.53 11.36
CA SER A 93 4.73 2.11 11.14
C SER A 93 5.98 1.92 10.27
N ALA A 94 6.14 2.69 9.20
CA ALA A 94 7.34 2.62 8.35
C ALA A 94 8.62 3.07 9.06
N ALA A 95 8.54 4.10 9.92
CA ALA A 95 9.66 4.55 10.74
C ALA A 95 10.08 3.48 11.76
N SER A 96 9.12 2.77 12.34
CA SER A 96 9.36 1.67 13.28
C SER A 96 9.86 0.40 12.58
N ASN A 97 9.57 0.25 11.28
CA ASN A 97 9.87 -0.93 10.49
C ASN A 97 10.57 -0.57 9.15
N PRO A 98 11.81 -0.05 9.19
CA PRO A 98 12.45 0.57 8.01
C PRO A 98 12.73 -0.40 6.86
N THR A 99 12.76 -1.71 7.14
CA THR A 99 12.96 -2.76 6.13
C THR A 99 11.66 -3.44 5.70
N ALA A 100 10.52 -3.10 6.29
CA ALA A 100 9.25 -3.76 5.96
C ALA A 100 8.74 -3.40 4.57
N ILE A 101 7.94 -4.31 4.03
CA ILE A 101 7.18 -4.14 2.80
C ILE A 101 5.72 -3.98 3.19
N HIS A 102 5.17 -2.79 3.02
CA HIS A 102 3.79 -2.50 3.36
C HIS A 102 2.89 -2.92 2.20
N VAL A 103 1.88 -3.73 2.48
CA VAL A 103 0.97 -4.30 1.47
C VAL A 103 -0.48 -4.14 1.90
N ILE A 104 -1.37 -4.07 0.91
CA ILE A 104 -2.82 -4.07 1.08
C ILE A 104 -3.46 -4.88 -0.05
N TYR A 105 -4.59 -5.52 0.20
CA TYR A 105 -5.31 -6.28 -0.82
C TYR A 105 -6.50 -5.47 -1.33
N SER A 106 -6.47 -5.02 -2.57
CA SER A 106 -7.57 -4.24 -3.16
C SER A 106 -7.83 -2.91 -2.42
N GLY A 107 -6.77 -2.25 -1.95
CA GLY A 107 -6.83 -1.10 -1.05
C GLY A 107 -7.42 0.20 -1.62
N GLY A 108 -8.09 0.15 -2.77
CA GLY A 108 -8.69 1.33 -3.38
C GLY A 108 -9.71 2.03 -2.47
N TYR A 109 -10.49 1.25 -1.70
CA TYR A 109 -11.42 1.77 -0.70
C TYR A 109 -10.67 2.51 0.42
N ASP A 110 -9.65 1.87 1.00
CA ASP A 110 -8.85 2.40 2.09
C ASP A 110 -8.12 3.68 1.69
N PHE A 111 -7.55 3.70 0.48
CA PHE A 111 -6.87 4.87 -0.04
C PHE A 111 -7.85 6.03 -0.31
N ILE A 112 -9.08 5.75 -0.74
CA ILE A 112 -10.09 6.80 -0.89
C ILE A 112 -10.42 7.42 0.48
N HIS A 113 -10.59 6.61 1.52
CA HIS A 113 -10.81 7.13 2.87
C HIS A 113 -9.59 7.84 3.45
N ALA A 114 -8.37 7.37 3.15
CA ALA A 114 -7.14 8.11 3.48
C ALA A 114 -7.06 9.48 2.80
N LEU A 115 -7.80 9.70 1.71
CA LEU A 115 -7.85 10.96 0.97
C LEU A 115 -9.11 11.80 1.27
N HIS A 116 -9.95 11.38 2.24
CA HIS A 116 -11.27 11.98 2.47
C HIS A 116 -11.24 13.49 2.77
N ASP A 117 -10.23 13.98 3.51
CA ASP A 117 -10.16 15.40 3.90
C ASP A 117 -9.49 16.30 2.84
N LEU A 118 -9.14 15.76 1.66
CA LEU A 118 -8.62 16.55 0.56
C LEU A 118 -9.76 17.32 -0.12
N SER A 119 -9.48 18.57 -0.48
CA SER A 119 -10.37 19.37 -1.31
C SER A 119 -10.53 18.75 -2.70
N PHE A 120 -11.64 19.10 -3.36
CA PHE A 120 -11.90 18.66 -4.73
C PHE A 120 -10.75 19.01 -5.71
N THR A 121 -10.14 20.19 -5.56
CA THR A 121 -9.00 20.62 -6.38
C THR A 121 -7.75 19.76 -6.15
N GLU A 122 -7.49 19.36 -4.90
CA GLU A 122 -6.40 18.44 -4.57
C GLU A 122 -6.67 17.05 -5.16
N LEU A 123 -7.89 16.51 -5.02
CA LEU A 123 -8.28 15.23 -5.62
C LEU A 123 -8.18 15.25 -7.16
N GLN A 124 -8.61 16.34 -7.81
CA GLN A 124 -8.43 16.50 -9.25
C GLN A 124 -6.96 16.54 -9.66
N THR A 125 -6.10 17.15 -8.85
CA THR A 125 -4.66 17.21 -9.09
C THR A 125 -4.04 15.83 -8.99
N LEU A 126 -4.39 15.08 -7.94
CA LEU A 126 -3.96 13.70 -7.75
C LEU A 126 -4.42 12.80 -8.90
N ALA A 127 -5.67 12.91 -9.34
CA ALA A 127 -6.21 12.11 -10.43
C ALA A 127 -5.52 12.40 -11.78
N LYS A 128 -5.14 13.66 -12.04
CA LYS A 128 -4.49 14.07 -13.30
C LYS A 128 -2.99 13.77 -13.33
N THR A 129 -2.31 13.95 -12.21
CA THR A 129 -0.83 13.94 -12.16
C THR A 129 -0.24 12.73 -11.45
N GLY A 130 -1.06 12.02 -10.66
CA GLY A 130 -0.62 10.93 -9.79
C GLY A 130 0.05 11.41 -8.49
N GLU A 131 0.11 12.73 -8.25
CA GLU A 131 0.77 13.33 -7.09
C GLU A 131 0.00 14.55 -6.58
N VAL A 132 -0.04 14.76 -5.27
CA VAL A 132 -0.61 15.97 -4.65
C VAL A 132 0.12 16.31 -3.36
N SER A 133 0.19 17.60 -3.04
CA SER A 133 0.62 18.08 -1.72
C SER A 133 -0.61 18.38 -0.88
N TYR A 134 -0.67 17.79 0.32
CA TYR A 134 -1.72 18.05 1.31
C TYR A 134 -1.03 18.43 2.62
N ARG A 135 -1.22 19.67 3.08
CA ARG A 135 -0.51 20.24 4.24
C ARG A 135 1.02 20.05 4.10
N HIS A 136 1.62 19.15 4.89
CA HIS A 136 3.04 18.84 4.89
C HIS A 136 3.32 17.40 4.42
N TYR A 137 2.35 16.82 3.70
CA TYR A 137 2.47 15.50 3.07
C TYR A 137 2.56 15.65 1.56
N THR A 138 3.48 14.90 0.97
CA THR A 138 3.45 14.56 -0.46
C THR A 138 2.80 13.20 -0.61
N ILE A 139 1.71 13.12 -1.37
CA ILE A 139 0.94 11.90 -1.60
C ILE A 139 1.03 11.54 -3.08
N LYS A 140 1.26 10.25 -3.39
CA LYS A 140 1.14 9.72 -4.74
C LYS A 140 0.23 8.51 -4.75
N TYR A 141 -0.59 8.41 -5.77
CA TYR A 141 -1.52 7.30 -5.91
C TYR A 141 -1.52 6.78 -7.33
N ILE A 142 -1.26 5.48 -7.47
CA ILE A 142 -1.44 4.75 -8.72
C ILE A 142 -2.52 3.70 -8.47
N PRO A 143 -3.71 3.85 -9.06
CA PRO A 143 -4.83 2.94 -8.82
C PRO A 143 -4.45 1.48 -9.03
N ARG A 144 -4.83 0.63 -8.06
CA ARG A 144 -4.57 -0.81 -8.05
C ARG A 144 -3.08 -1.21 -8.11
N LYS A 145 -2.18 -0.30 -7.73
CA LYS A 145 -0.72 -0.56 -7.68
C LYS A 145 -0.08 -0.10 -6.39
N SER A 146 -0.21 1.18 -6.06
CA SER A 146 0.47 1.70 -4.87
C SER A 146 -0.08 3.03 -4.38
N PHE A 147 0.10 3.24 -3.08
CA PHE A 147 -0.12 4.50 -2.39
C PHE A 147 1.18 4.90 -1.68
N TYR A 148 1.67 6.09 -1.95
CA TYR A 148 2.89 6.62 -1.37
C TYR A 148 2.60 7.87 -0.58
N VAL A 149 3.21 7.96 0.60
CA VAL A 149 3.13 9.11 1.48
C VAL A 149 4.54 9.49 1.90
N ARG A 150 4.85 10.79 1.89
CA ARG A 150 6.03 11.35 2.51
C ARG A 150 5.63 12.54 3.37
N ASN A 151 6.19 12.61 4.57
CA ASN A 151 6.14 13.82 5.37
C ASN A 151 7.32 14.72 4.97
N ASP A 152 7.03 15.91 4.44
CA ASP A 152 8.05 16.82 3.92
C ASP A 152 8.91 17.46 5.02
N ARG A 153 8.43 17.45 6.28
CA ARG A 153 9.18 17.97 7.43
C ARG A 153 10.19 16.96 7.95
N THR A 154 9.80 15.70 8.11
CA THR A 154 10.67 14.65 8.66
C THR A 154 11.43 13.87 7.59
N ARG A 155 10.98 13.98 6.33
CA ARG A 155 11.41 13.15 5.18
C ARG A 155 11.14 11.66 5.33
N ASN A 156 10.37 11.24 6.34
CA ASN A 156 9.87 9.88 6.43
C ASN A 156 8.93 9.61 5.26
N ALA A 157 9.03 8.43 4.67
CA ALA A 157 8.20 8.04 3.55
C ALA A 157 7.89 6.56 3.58
N VAL A 158 6.75 6.21 2.99
CA VAL A 158 6.25 4.84 2.90
C VAL A 158 5.57 4.64 1.55
N THR A 159 5.72 3.43 1.01
CA THR A 159 4.93 2.96 -0.12
C THR A 159 4.18 1.72 0.33
N ILE A 160 2.86 1.77 0.19
CA ILE A 160 1.95 0.64 0.39
C ILE A 160 1.63 0.09 -0.99
N TRP A 161 1.89 -1.19 -1.18
CA TRP A 161 1.65 -1.88 -2.46
C TRP A 161 0.30 -2.56 -2.44
N ASP A 162 -0.50 -2.29 -3.46
CA ASP A 162 -1.74 -3.02 -3.67
C ASP A 162 -1.44 -4.31 -4.43
N VAL A 163 -1.63 -5.44 -3.77
CA VAL A 163 -1.27 -6.76 -4.29
C VAL A 163 -2.35 -7.38 -5.19
N ILE A 164 -3.55 -6.77 -5.28
CA ILE A 164 -4.62 -7.31 -6.15
C ILE A 164 -4.19 -7.42 -7.61
N GLY A 165 -3.35 -6.50 -8.09
CA GLY A 165 -2.83 -6.53 -9.46
C GLY A 165 -1.93 -7.74 -9.75
N PHE A 166 -1.31 -8.31 -8.73
CA PHE A 166 -0.49 -9.52 -8.81
C PHE A 166 -1.34 -10.79 -8.74
N PHE A 167 -2.25 -10.88 -7.76
CA PHE A 167 -3.07 -12.08 -7.53
C PHE A 167 -4.24 -12.23 -8.51
N GLN A 168 -4.72 -11.11 -9.08
CA GLN A 168 -5.73 -11.07 -10.15
C GLN A 168 -7.03 -11.84 -9.83
N SER A 169 -7.40 -11.94 -8.56
CA SER A 169 -8.62 -12.61 -8.11
C SER A 169 -9.16 -11.96 -6.82
N SER A 170 -10.30 -12.43 -6.31
CA SER A 170 -10.78 -11.99 -5.00
C SER A 170 -9.86 -12.47 -3.89
N PHE A 171 -9.94 -11.82 -2.73
CA PHE A 171 -9.09 -12.18 -1.59
C PHE A 171 -9.38 -13.61 -1.09
N VAL A 172 -10.65 -13.99 -0.97
CA VAL A 172 -11.08 -15.36 -0.60
C VAL A 172 -10.51 -16.41 -1.55
N VAL A 173 -10.65 -16.21 -2.86
CA VAL A 173 -10.10 -17.13 -3.87
C VAL A 173 -8.58 -17.20 -3.78
N THR A 174 -7.92 -16.10 -3.45
CA THR A 174 -6.46 -16.09 -3.22
C THR A 174 -6.08 -16.89 -1.99
N ILE A 175 -6.81 -16.73 -0.88
CA ILE A 175 -6.59 -17.51 0.35
C ILE A 175 -6.75 -18.99 0.06
N GLU A 176 -7.86 -19.41 -0.55
CA GLU A 176 -8.11 -20.81 -0.90
C GLU A 176 -7.00 -21.40 -1.77
N LYS A 177 -6.56 -20.65 -2.80
CA LYS A 177 -5.54 -21.10 -3.75
C LYS A 177 -4.15 -21.20 -3.12
N TRP A 178 -3.80 -20.28 -2.23
CA TRP A 178 -2.43 -20.15 -1.71
C TRP A 178 -2.25 -20.76 -0.33
N LEU A 179 -3.24 -20.70 0.55
CA LEU A 179 -3.19 -21.24 1.91
C LEU A 179 -3.95 -22.57 2.06
N GLY A 180 -4.92 -22.83 1.19
CA GLY A 180 -5.77 -24.03 1.21
C GLY A 180 -7.19 -23.73 1.70
N ALA A 181 -8.15 -24.56 1.29
CA ALA A 181 -9.55 -24.44 1.70
C ALA A 181 -9.78 -24.80 3.19
N ASP A 182 -8.80 -25.42 3.83
CA ASP A 182 -8.77 -25.76 5.26
C ASP A 182 -8.07 -24.70 6.13
N TYR A 183 -7.71 -23.55 5.55
CA TYR A 183 -7.11 -22.45 6.31
C TYR A 183 -8.05 -21.97 7.43
N ALA A 184 -7.55 -21.97 8.66
CA ALA A 184 -8.37 -21.83 9.87
C ALA A 184 -9.21 -20.54 9.93
N ASP A 185 -8.68 -19.42 9.43
CA ASP A 185 -9.37 -18.13 9.45
C ASP A 185 -10.34 -17.95 8.26
N LEU A 186 -10.30 -18.82 7.23
CA LEU A 186 -11.10 -18.66 6.01
C LEU A 186 -12.62 -18.57 6.29
N PRO A 187 -13.24 -19.42 7.14
CA PRO A 187 -14.67 -19.32 7.42
C PRO A 187 -15.07 -17.98 8.06
N MET A 188 -14.22 -17.41 8.92
CA MET A 188 -14.46 -16.11 9.53
C MET A 188 -14.38 -14.98 8.49
N ILE A 189 -13.38 -15.05 7.59
CA ILE A 189 -13.20 -14.07 6.52
C ILE A 189 -14.39 -14.07 5.56
N GLU A 190 -14.87 -15.26 5.17
CA GLU A 190 -16.05 -15.39 4.30
C GLU A 190 -17.31 -14.82 4.97
N ALA A 191 -17.54 -15.17 6.24
CA ALA A 191 -18.68 -14.68 7.00
C ALA A 191 -18.64 -13.15 7.17
N GLY A 192 -17.48 -12.59 7.52
CA GLY A 192 -17.32 -11.15 7.69
C GLY A 192 -17.55 -10.37 6.40
N LYS A 193 -17.06 -10.88 5.26
CA LYS A 193 -17.29 -10.26 3.95
C LYS A 193 -18.76 -10.24 3.54
N LEU A 194 -19.52 -11.27 3.88
CA LEU A 194 -20.96 -11.32 3.61
C LEU A 194 -21.74 -10.30 4.47
N GLN A 195 -21.25 -10.02 5.69
CA GLN A 195 -21.91 -9.15 6.66
C GLN A 195 -21.48 -7.68 6.61
N ARG A 196 -20.53 -7.32 5.74
CA ARG A 196 -19.92 -5.97 5.67
C ARG A 196 -20.94 -4.84 5.53
N SER A 197 -22.06 -5.08 4.84
CA SER A 197 -23.15 -4.11 4.68
C SER A 197 -24.01 -3.91 5.95
N HIS A 198 -23.77 -4.68 7.02
CA HIS A 198 -24.58 -4.70 8.24
C HIS A 198 -23.74 -4.49 9.52
N PHE A 199 -22.52 -3.98 9.40
CA PHE A 199 -21.64 -3.75 10.55
C PHE A 199 -22.20 -2.79 11.61
N ALA A 200 -23.22 -1.99 11.28
CA ALA A 200 -23.94 -1.17 12.25
C ALA A 200 -24.58 -1.99 13.40
N GLY A 201 -24.80 -3.30 13.22
CA GLY A 201 -25.33 -4.20 14.25
C GLY A 201 -24.31 -5.17 14.88
N GLN A 202 -23.04 -5.13 14.44
CA GLN A 202 -21.99 -6.03 14.95
C GLN A 202 -21.20 -5.40 16.09
N SER A 203 -20.64 -6.24 16.97
CA SER A 203 -19.74 -5.75 18.01
C SER A 203 -18.42 -5.28 17.39
N LEU A 204 -17.83 -4.23 17.96
CA LEU A 204 -16.50 -3.76 17.56
C LEU A 204 -15.44 -4.87 17.68
N ASP A 205 -15.61 -5.77 18.65
CA ASP A 205 -14.71 -6.90 18.87
C ASP A 205 -14.75 -7.88 17.70
N TYR A 206 -15.95 -8.18 17.16
CA TYR A 206 -16.08 -9.02 15.97
C TYR A 206 -15.41 -8.38 14.75
N ILE A 207 -15.62 -7.07 14.54
CA ILE A 207 -15.04 -6.34 13.40
C ILE A 207 -13.50 -6.38 13.48
N ARG A 208 -12.94 -6.20 14.69
CA ARG A 208 -11.49 -6.31 14.91
C ARG A 208 -10.97 -7.72 14.65
N GLU A 209 -11.64 -8.75 15.18
CA GLU A 209 -11.22 -10.13 15.01
C GLU A 209 -11.23 -10.56 13.53
N TYR A 210 -12.27 -10.17 12.80
CA TYR A 210 -12.37 -10.35 11.35
C TYR A 210 -11.26 -9.61 10.59
N ASN A 211 -11.03 -8.33 10.89
CA ASN A 211 -9.98 -7.53 10.25
C ASN A 211 -8.58 -8.12 10.55
N ASP A 212 -8.33 -8.55 11.79
CA ASP A 212 -7.09 -9.23 12.17
C ASP A 212 -6.90 -10.55 11.41
N ALA A 213 -7.98 -11.31 11.16
CA ALA A 213 -7.95 -12.51 10.33
C ALA A 213 -7.55 -12.20 8.87
N GLU A 214 -8.08 -11.12 8.29
CA GLU A 214 -7.69 -10.65 6.95
C GLU A 214 -6.20 -10.28 6.91
N LEU A 215 -5.72 -9.54 7.90
CA LEU A 215 -4.33 -9.10 8.01
C LEU A 215 -3.36 -10.29 8.11
N ARG A 216 -3.68 -11.29 8.95
CA ARG A 216 -2.89 -12.53 9.07
C ARG A 216 -2.82 -13.27 7.73
N ALA A 217 -3.96 -13.46 7.09
CA ALA A 217 -4.05 -14.15 5.81
C ALA A 217 -3.22 -13.43 4.73
N LEU A 218 -3.28 -12.09 4.68
CA LEU A 218 -2.55 -11.27 3.71
C LEU A 218 -1.03 -11.40 3.89
N VAL A 219 -0.52 -11.38 5.12
CA VAL A 219 0.91 -11.62 5.37
C VAL A 219 1.32 -13.00 4.85
N LEU A 220 0.57 -14.04 5.21
CA LEU A 220 0.89 -15.42 4.82
C LEU A 220 0.90 -15.63 3.30
N ILE A 221 -0.04 -15.04 2.55
CA ILE A 221 -0.02 -15.17 1.08
C ILE A 221 1.12 -14.39 0.43
N CYS A 222 1.57 -13.27 1.02
CA CYS A 222 2.69 -12.49 0.49
C CYS A 222 4.05 -13.15 0.77
N GLU A 223 4.15 -14.02 1.76
CA GLU A 223 5.36 -14.76 2.11
C GLU A 223 5.60 -16.02 1.27
N ARG A 224 4.62 -16.44 0.46
CA ARG A 224 4.71 -17.60 -0.44
C ARG A 224 5.24 -17.25 -1.82
#